data_AF-A0A0F9VWB1-F1
#
_entry.id   AF-A0A0F9VWB1-F1
#
_cell.length_a   1.000
_cell.length_b   1.000
_cell.length_c   1.000
_cell.angle_alpha   90.00
_cell.angle_beta   90.00
_cell.angle_gamma   90.00
#
_symmetry.space_group_name_H-M   'P 1'
#
loop_
_entity.id
_entity.type
_entity.pdbx_description
1 polymer ?
#
loop_
_entity_poly.entity_id
_entity_poly.type
_entity_poly.pdbx_seq_one_letter_code
_entity_poly.pdbx_strand_id
1 'polypeptide(L)'
;MTGPLPHILEQPLIPTPLHGLNPRSIMGRAKWDVMRRQVYAKYGHTCAACGVRARDAKLRKYLEAHESFEINWAKKQMTLISMEPLCHACHAFVHSGLLEVKLQAGKVSKETAAVILGHGVGVLAQSGGKMPPASDYLCRKLDLKHGLPVGAAPRRTTWSGWTMVWDGTIYPSPYKTEAEWRRAMAERWY
;
A
#
# COMPACT_ATOMS: atom_id res chain seq x y z
N MET A 1 4.20 -20.86 -10.01
CA MET A 1 4.80 -19.69 -10.69
C MET A 1 4.39 -18.44 -9.94
N THR A 2 5.34 -17.64 -9.44
CA THR A 2 5.11 -16.29 -8.88
C THR A 2 5.05 -15.29 -10.03
N GLY A 3 4.06 -15.46 -10.92
CA GLY A 3 3.85 -14.54 -12.05
C GLY A 3 3.50 -13.13 -11.57
N PRO A 4 3.36 -12.16 -12.49
CA PRO A 4 2.79 -10.87 -12.09
C PRO A 4 1.39 -11.09 -11.52
N LEU A 5 1.11 -10.45 -10.40
CA LEU A 5 -0.13 -10.44 -9.63
C LEU A 5 -0.66 -8.99 -9.57
N PRO A 6 -1.21 -8.44 -10.67
CA PRO A 6 -1.64 -7.05 -10.73
C PRO A 6 -2.69 -6.67 -9.68
N HIS A 7 -3.53 -7.64 -9.26
CA HIS A 7 -4.57 -7.45 -8.25
C HIS A 7 -4.04 -6.96 -6.89
N ILE A 8 -2.73 -7.09 -6.60
CA ILE A 8 -2.11 -6.48 -5.41
C ILE A 8 -2.31 -4.96 -5.41
N LEU A 9 -2.33 -4.33 -6.58
CA LEU A 9 -2.54 -2.89 -6.72
C LEU A 9 -4.00 -2.47 -6.46
N GLU A 10 -4.92 -3.44 -6.37
CA GLU A 10 -6.34 -3.20 -6.09
C GLU A 10 -6.67 -3.23 -4.59
N GLN A 11 -5.65 -3.41 -3.73
CA GLN A 11 -5.88 -3.55 -2.31
C GLN A 11 -6.54 -2.31 -1.69
N PRO A 12 -7.45 -2.53 -0.73
CA PRO A 12 -8.12 -1.45 -0.04
C PRO A 12 -7.13 -0.63 0.79
N LEU A 13 -7.47 0.63 1.05
CA LEU A 13 -6.74 1.44 2.02
C LEU A 13 -6.76 0.77 3.40
N ILE A 14 -5.61 0.84 4.08
CA ILE A 14 -5.49 0.42 5.47
C ILE A 14 -6.44 1.28 6.34
N PRO A 15 -7.27 0.67 7.20
CA PRO A 15 -8.12 1.40 8.14
C PRO A 15 -7.26 2.34 8.99
N THR A 16 -7.66 3.61 9.10
CA THR A 16 -6.87 4.64 9.80
C THR A 16 -6.47 4.27 11.23
N PRO A 17 -7.30 3.58 12.04
CA PRO A 17 -6.88 3.19 13.39
C PRO A 17 -5.71 2.20 13.41
N LEU A 18 -5.44 1.48 12.31
CA LEU A 18 -4.35 0.50 12.20
C LEU A 18 -3.10 1.03 11.49
N HIS A 19 -3.08 2.32 11.13
CA HIS A 19 -1.91 2.91 10.47
C HIS A 19 -0.65 2.75 11.33
N GLY A 20 0.47 2.41 10.68
CA GLY A 20 1.74 2.24 11.37
C GLY A 20 1.90 0.93 12.16
N LEU A 21 0.86 0.08 12.22
CA LEU A 21 0.95 -1.28 12.72
C LEU A 21 1.27 -2.22 11.56
N ASN A 22 2.47 -2.79 11.55
CA ASN A 22 2.97 -3.69 10.51
C ASN A 22 4.05 -4.64 11.07
N PRO A 23 4.43 -5.69 10.33
CA PRO A 23 5.47 -6.61 10.77
C PRO A 23 6.76 -5.92 11.21
N ARG A 24 7.20 -4.86 10.51
CA ARG A 24 8.41 -4.09 10.89
C ARG A 24 8.27 -3.42 12.26
N SER A 25 7.13 -2.83 12.58
CA SER A 25 6.88 -2.20 13.89
C SER A 25 6.78 -3.23 15.01
N ILE A 26 6.32 -4.45 14.70
CA ILE A 26 6.12 -5.53 15.68
C ILE A 26 7.42 -6.27 15.98
N MET A 27 8.15 -6.72 14.95
CA MET A 27 9.34 -7.56 15.13
C MET A 27 10.65 -6.76 15.24
N GLY A 28 10.61 -5.47 14.92
CA GLY A 28 11.77 -4.60 14.85
C GLY A 28 12.57 -4.73 13.54
N ARG A 29 13.48 -3.76 13.32
CA ARG A 29 14.19 -3.58 12.04
C ARG A 29 15.05 -4.78 11.66
N ALA A 30 15.80 -5.36 12.59
CA ALA A 30 16.75 -6.44 12.28
C ALA A 30 16.04 -7.70 11.74
N LYS A 31 15.00 -8.15 12.44
CA LYS A 31 14.20 -9.31 12.00
C LYS A 31 13.44 -9.00 10.71
N TRP A 32 12.92 -7.78 10.57
CA TRP A 32 12.28 -7.31 9.35
C TRP A 32 13.21 -7.35 8.13
N ASP A 33 14.46 -6.93 8.29
CA ASP A 33 15.44 -6.92 7.22
C ASP A 33 15.76 -8.33 6.70
N VAL A 34 15.74 -9.34 7.57
CA VAL A 34 15.87 -10.75 7.17
C VAL A 34 14.62 -11.19 6.39
N MET A 35 13.43 -10.97 6.95
CA MET A 35 12.16 -11.40 6.34
C MET A 35 11.95 -10.79 4.95
N ARG A 36 12.12 -9.47 4.81
CA ARG A 36 11.90 -8.82 3.50
C ARG A 36 12.87 -9.32 2.43
N ARG A 37 14.11 -9.68 2.79
CA ARG A 37 15.08 -10.24 1.83
C ARG A 37 14.66 -11.63 1.36
N GLN A 38 14.11 -12.45 2.25
CA GLN A 38 13.52 -13.75 1.89
C GLN A 38 12.34 -13.58 0.94
N VAL A 39 11.47 -12.58 1.18
CA VAL A 39 10.38 -12.22 0.27
C VAL A 39 10.94 -11.83 -1.11
N TYR A 40 12.01 -11.04 -1.18
CA TYR A 40 12.60 -10.64 -2.47
C TYR A 40 13.17 -11.85 -3.24
N ALA A 41 13.87 -12.74 -2.54
CA ALA A 41 14.45 -13.94 -3.12
C ALA A 41 13.38 -14.91 -3.66
N LYS A 42 12.26 -15.08 -2.93
CA LYS A 42 11.11 -15.91 -3.35
C LYS A 42 10.53 -15.48 -4.70
N TYR A 43 10.61 -14.19 -5.03
CA TYR A 43 10.13 -13.64 -6.31
C TYR A 43 11.27 -13.38 -7.30
N GLY A 44 12.46 -13.94 -7.09
CA GLY A 44 13.60 -13.76 -7.99
C GLY A 44 13.96 -12.29 -8.21
N HIS A 45 13.87 -11.45 -7.17
CA HIS A 45 14.12 -10.01 -7.23
C HIS A 45 13.32 -9.26 -8.30
N THR A 46 12.07 -9.69 -8.47
CA THR A 46 11.12 -9.12 -9.42
C THR A 46 9.90 -8.58 -8.67
N CYS A 47 9.35 -7.46 -9.13
CA CYS A 47 8.12 -6.89 -8.62
C CYS A 47 6.96 -7.88 -8.84
N ALA A 48 6.29 -8.26 -7.76
CA ALA A 48 5.15 -9.16 -7.81
C ALA A 48 3.98 -8.58 -8.60
N ALA A 49 3.75 -7.26 -8.61
CA ALA A 49 2.61 -6.69 -9.34
C ALA A 49 2.86 -6.59 -10.84
N CYS A 50 4.00 -6.00 -11.25
CA CYS A 50 4.24 -5.65 -12.66
C CYS A 50 5.32 -6.48 -13.35
N GLY A 51 5.98 -7.40 -12.64
CA GLY A 51 7.00 -8.27 -13.23
C GLY A 51 8.33 -7.57 -13.55
N VAL A 52 8.54 -6.30 -13.17
CA VAL A 52 9.82 -5.62 -13.42
C VAL A 52 10.90 -6.11 -12.46
N ARG A 53 12.10 -6.38 -12.98
CA ARG A 53 13.28 -6.67 -12.15
C ARG A 53 13.69 -5.43 -11.36
N ALA A 54 14.20 -5.62 -10.14
CA ALA A 54 14.60 -4.52 -9.26
C ALA A 54 15.52 -3.47 -9.93
N ARG A 55 16.51 -3.93 -10.71
CA ARG A 55 17.46 -3.06 -11.44
C ARG A 55 16.82 -2.25 -12.57
N ASP A 56 15.71 -2.73 -13.10
CA ASP A 56 15.00 -2.16 -14.25
C ASP A 56 13.82 -1.27 -13.81
N ALA A 57 13.50 -1.26 -12.51
CA ALA A 57 12.41 -0.47 -11.94
C ALA A 57 12.56 1.05 -12.19
N LYS A 58 11.42 1.73 -12.35
CA LYS A 58 11.34 3.20 -12.43
C LYS A 58 11.58 3.82 -11.04
N LEU A 59 12.06 5.07 -11.02
CA LEU A 59 12.29 5.91 -9.84
C LEU A 59 13.38 5.41 -8.87
N ARG A 60 13.31 4.15 -8.44
CA ARG A 60 14.28 3.53 -7.53
C ARG A 60 14.63 2.12 -7.99
N LYS A 61 15.92 1.78 -7.95
CA LYS A 61 16.47 0.50 -8.44
C LYS A 61 16.49 -0.60 -7.38
N TYR A 62 15.43 -0.68 -6.57
CA TYR A 62 15.27 -1.67 -5.52
C TYR A 62 13.79 -2.01 -5.28
N LEU A 63 13.54 -3.08 -4.51
CA LEU A 63 12.20 -3.54 -4.14
C LEU A 63 11.84 -3.16 -2.70
N GLU A 64 10.56 -2.93 -2.48
CA GLU A 64 9.93 -2.62 -1.20
C GLU A 64 8.99 -3.78 -0.86
N ALA A 65 9.13 -4.39 0.31
CA ALA A 65 8.16 -5.41 0.74
C ALA A 65 6.85 -4.72 1.10
N HIS A 66 5.76 -5.25 0.59
CA HIS A 66 4.40 -4.77 0.78
C HIS A 66 3.59 -5.86 1.46
N GLU A 67 2.88 -5.51 2.52
CA GLU A 67 1.96 -6.39 3.22
C GLU A 67 0.60 -6.42 2.52
N SER A 68 0.10 -7.63 2.27
CA SER A 68 -1.22 -7.86 1.71
C SER A 68 -2.21 -8.21 2.82
N PHE A 69 -3.36 -7.53 2.84
CA PHE A 69 -4.35 -7.69 3.89
C PHE A 69 -5.74 -8.06 3.38
N GLU A 70 -6.43 -8.91 4.13
CA GLU A 70 -7.87 -9.07 4.06
C GLU A 70 -8.53 -8.23 5.16
N ILE A 71 -9.59 -7.47 4.82
CA ILE A 71 -10.27 -6.60 5.79
C ILE A 71 -11.72 -7.04 5.97
N ASN A 72 -12.04 -7.52 7.17
CA ASN A 72 -13.42 -7.72 7.61
C ASN A 72 -13.92 -6.46 8.32
N TRP A 73 -14.61 -5.59 7.57
CA TRP A 73 -15.15 -4.31 8.08
C TRP A 73 -16.21 -4.49 9.17
N ALA A 74 -17.00 -5.56 9.13
CA ALA A 74 -18.03 -5.83 10.14
C ALA A 74 -17.40 -6.21 11.49
N LYS A 75 -16.32 -7.02 11.46
CA LYS A 75 -15.55 -7.42 12.64
C LYS A 75 -14.47 -6.41 13.02
N LYS A 76 -14.22 -5.39 12.19
CA LYS A 76 -13.11 -4.43 12.32
C LYS A 76 -11.76 -5.14 12.47
N GLN A 77 -11.54 -6.13 11.62
CA GLN A 77 -10.37 -6.99 11.67
C GLN A 77 -9.62 -6.91 10.33
N MET A 78 -8.32 -6.70 10.40
CA MET A 78 -7.41 -6.70 9.25
C MET A 78 -6.42 -7.85 9.40
N THR A 79 -6.45 -8.84 8.52
CA THR A 79 -5.58 -10.02 8.59
C THR A 79 -4.46 -9.90 7.58
N LEU A 80 -3.20 -9.99 8.02
CA LEU A 80 -2.07 -10.09 7.10
C LEU A 80 -2.05 -11.49 6.47
N ILE A 81 -2.31 -11.55 5.16
CA ILE A 81 -2.45 -12.81 4.43
C ILE A 81 -1.18 -13.20 3.67
N SER A 82 -0.42 -12.21 3.22
CA SER A 82 0.81 -12.43 2.46
C SER A 82 1.68 -11.18 2.41
N MET A 83 2.86 -11.32 1.83
CA MET A 83 3.81 -10.24 1.65
C MET A 83 4.56 -10.40 0.34
N GLU A 84 4.70 -9.31 -0.40
CA GLU A 84 5.18 -9.32 -1.77
C GLU A 84 6.20 -8.21 -2.01
N PRO A 85 7.22 -8.44 -2.83
CA PRO A 85 8.10 -7.37 -3.28
C PRO A 85 7.39 -6.53 -4.34
N LEU A 86 7.35 -5.23 -4.15
CA LEU A 86 6.90 -4.28 -5.16
C LEU A 86 8.05 -3.35 -5.57
N CYS A 87 8.08 -2.93 -6.83
CA CYS A 87 8.91 -1.80 -7.24
C CYS A 87 8.36 -0.52 -6.62
N HIS A 88 9.19 0.52 -6.52
CA HIS A 88 8.78 1.77 -5.87
C HIS A 88 7.52 2.40 -6.49
N ALA A 89 7.37 2.33 -7.81
CA ALA A 89 6.17 2.84 -8.48
C ALA A 89 4.91 2.06 -8.10
N CYS A 90 4.94 0.72 -8.13
CA CYS A 90 3.81 -0.12 -7.68
C CYS A 90 3.50 0.08 -6.19
N HIS A 91 4.53 0.13 -5.35
CA HIS A 91 4.38 0.30 -3.91
C HIS A 91 3.79 1.67 -3.54
N ALA A 92 4.24 2.74 -4.19
CA ALA A 92 3.67 4.06 -3.99
C ALA A 92 2.25 4.18 -4.57
N PHE A 93 1.93 3.44 -5.64
CA PHE A 93 0.59 3.42 -6.23
C PHE A 93 -0.44 2.78 -5.30
N VAL A 94 -0.16 1.61 -4.74
CA VAL A 94 -1.08 0.95 -3.80
C VAL A 94 -1.26 1.77 -2.51
N HIS A 95 -0.27 2.60 -2.18
CA HIS A 95 -0.35 3.60 -1.12
C HIS A 95 -0.68 5.02 -1.63
N SER A 96 -1.58 5.14 -2.60
CA SER A 96 -1.95 6.44 -3.21
C SER A 96 -2.46 7.49 -2.23
N GLY A 97 -3.11 7.08 -1.13
CA GLY A 97 -3.46 8.00 -0.05
C GLY A 97 -2.24 8.65 0.62
N LEU A 98 -1.16 7.89 0.86
CA LEU A 98 0.10 8.44 1.37
C LEU A 98 0.85 9.24 0.30
N LEU A 99 0.76 8.82 -0.97
CA LEU A 99 1.30 9.58 -2.09
C LEU A 99 0.67 10.98 -2.17
N GLU A 100 -0.65 11.08 -1.99
CA GLU A 100 -1.33 12.38 -1.94
C GLU A 100 -0.78 13.26 -0.81
N VAL A 101 -0.67 12.73 0.41
CA VAL A 101 -0.13 13.48 1.56
C VAL A 101 1.27 14.01 1.25
N LYS A 102 2.14 13.16 0.68
CA LYS A 102 3.51 13.56 0.31
C LYS A 102 3.55 14.60 -0.80
N LEU A 103 2.64 14.51 -1.77
CA LEU A 103 2.49 15.50 -2.83
C LEU A 103 2.06 16.86 -2.25
N GLN A 104 1.06 16.88 -1.37
CA GLN A 104 0.60 18.10 -0.70
C GLN A 104 1.70 18.76 0.14
N ALA A 105 2.52 17.95 0.80
CA ALA A 105 3.66 18.41 1.59
C ALA A 105 4.90 18.80 0.74
N GLY A 106 4.83 18.74 -0.59
CA GLY A 106 5.97 19.03 -1.48
C GLY A 106 7.10 18.00 -1.44
N LYS A 107 6.92 16.86 -0.76
CA LYS A 107 7.91 15.77 -0.65
C LYS A 107 7.97 14.90 -1.91
N VAL A 108 6.98 15.01 -2.79
CA VAL A 108 6.89 14.36 -4.10
C VAL A 108 6.38 15.38 -5.11
N SER A 109 7.02 15.47 -6.28
CA SER A 109 6.58 16.39 -7.35
C SER A 109 5.35 15.87 -8.08
N LYS A 110 4.62 16.75 -8.79
CA LYS A 110 3.46 16.35 -9.61
C LYS A 110 3.87 15.38 -10.72
N GLU A 111 5.03 15.58 -11.32
CA GLU A 111 5.58 14.72 -12.38
C GLU A 111 5.88 13.32 -11.84
N THR A 112 6.47 13.24 -10.64
CA THR A 112 6.74 11.95 -9.98
C THR A 112 5.44 11.23 -9.63
N ALA A 113 4.43 11.95 -9.10
CA ALA A 113 3.12 11.39 -8.83
C ALA A 113 2.44 10.88 -10.12
N ALA A 114 2.53 11.63 -11.22
CA ALA A 114 2.00 11.21 -12.52
C ALA A 114 2.70 9.94 -13.05
N VAL A 115 4.01 9.81 -12.89
CA VAL A 115 4.76 8.58 -13.24
C VAL A 115 4.28 7.38 -12.43
N ILE A 116 4.05 7.55 -11.12
CA ILE A 116 3.55 6.50 -10.23
C ILE A 116 2.13 6.07 -10.64
N LEU A 117 1.23 7.04 -10.83
CA LEU A 117 -0.16 6.78 -11.21
C LEU A 117 -0.26 6.13 -12.58
N GLY A 118 0.43 6.68 -13.58
CA GLY A 118 0.47 6.11 -14.92
C GLY A 118 1.04 4.68 -14.95
N HIS A 119 2.04 4.38 -14.11
CA HIS A 119 2.55 3.02 -13.99
C HIS A 119 1.50 2.05 -13.45
N GLY A 120 0.85 2.37 -12.33
CA GLY A 120 -0.18 1.50 -11.75
C GLY A 120 -1.41 1.34 -12.65
N VAL A 121 -1.85 2.42 -13.31
CA VAL A 121 -2.91 2.38 -14.33
C VAL A 121 -2.55 1.42 -15.46
N GLY A 122 -1.33 1.51 -16.00
CA GLY A 122 -0.89 0.61 -17.07
C GLY A 122 -0.88 -0.86 -16.65
N VAL A 123 -0.45 -1.14 -15.42
CA VAL A 123 -0.45 -2.52 -14.86
C VAL A 123 -1.88 -3.05 -14.72
N LEU A 124 -2.79 -2.26 -14.16
CA LEU A 124 -4.20 -2.66 -13.99
C LEU A 124 -4.94 -2.80 -15.32
N ALA A 125 -4.65 -1.93 -16.30
CA ALA A 125 -5.26 -2.00 -17.62
C ALA A 125 -4.92 -3.30 -18.34
N GLN A 126 -3.68 -3.78 -18.23
CA GLN A 126 -3.24 -5.03 -18.83
C GLN A 126 -3.90 -6.26 -18.19
N SER A 127 -4.36 -6.16 -16.94
CA SER A 127 -4.99 -7.26 -16.22
C SER A 127 -6.51 -7.20 -16.18
N GLY A 128 -7.13 -6.16 -16.76
CA GLY A 128 -8.56 -5.89 -16.59
C GLY A 128 -8.96 -5.56 -15.14
N GLY A 129 -8.02 -5.04 -14.35
CA GLY A 129 -8.22 -4.69 -12.94
C GLY A 129 -9.03 -3.40 -12.75
N LYS A 130 -9.41 -3.13 -11.49
CA LYS A 130 -10.17 -1.94 -11.11
C LYS A 130 -9.26 -0.89 -10.48
N MET A 131 -9.57 0.38 -10.73
CA MET A 131 -8.88 1.50 -10.10
C MET A 131 -9.27 1.61 -8.62
N PRO A 132 -8.32 1.62 -7.67
CA PRO A 132 -8.63 1.92 -6.28
C PRO A 132 -9.23 3.31 -6.13
N PRO A 133 -10.25 3.52 -5.27
CA PRO A 133 -10.89 4.83 -5.09
C PRO A 133 -9.93 5.98 -4.75
N ALA A 134 -8.90 5.71 -3.94
CA ALA A 134 -7.90 6.72 -3.59
C ALA A 134 -7.01 7.10 -4.78
N SER A 135 -6.68 6.12 -5.63
CA SER A 135 -5.89 6.34 -6.85
C SER A 135 -6.71 7.08 -7.90
N ASP A 136 -7.99 6.74 -8.07
CA ASP A 136 -8.95 7.46 -8.93
C ASP A 136 -9.08 8.93 -8.49
N TYR A 137 -9.29 9.18 -7.20
CA TYR A 137 -9.36 10.53 -6.64
C TYR A 137 -8.09 11.34 -6.92
N LEU A 138 -6.90 10.75 -6.68
CA LEU A 138 -5.63 11.45 -6.93
C LEU A 138 -5.41 11.71 -8.43
N CYS A 139 -5.78 10.79 -9.32
CA CYS A 139 -5.76 11.00 -10.75
C CYS A 139 -6.62 12.20 -11.16
N ARG A 140 -7.87 12.29 -10.68
CA ARG A 140 -8.76 13.43 -10.96
C ARG A 140 -8.18 14.75 -10.47
N LYS A 141 -7.58 14.75 -9.27
CA LYS A 141 -6.93 15.94 -8.69
C LYS A 141 -5.76 16.46 -9.53
N LEU A 142 -5.11 15.56 -10.28
CA LEU A 142 -4.00 15.85 -11.18
C LEU A 142 -4.40 15.97 -12.65
N ASP A 143 -5.70 15.97 -12.95
CA ASP A 143 -6.25 15.97 -14.32
C ASP A 143 -5.73 14.81 -15.20
N LEU A 144 -5.52 13.64 -14.59
CA LEU A 144 -5.07 12.41 -15.26
C LEU A 144 -6.27 11.49 -15.54
N LYS A 145 -6.49 11.16 -16.81
CA LYS A 145 -7.51 10.19 -17.25
C LYS A 145 -6.92 8.78 -17.31
N HIS A 146 -7.69 7.76 -16.90
CA HIS A 146 -7.22 6.37 -16.89
C HIS A 146 -8.19 5.35 -17.52
N GLY A 147 -9.50 5.63 -17.60
CA GLY A 147 -10.47 4.79 -18.32
C GLY A 147 -10.80 3.42 -17.70
N LEU A 148 -10.34 3.14 -16.48
CA LEU A 148 -10.62 1.88 -15.78
C LEU A 148 -11.89 2.00 -14.91
N PRO A 149 -12.64 0.91 -14.71
CA PRO A 149 -13.71 0.88 -13.71
C PRO A 149 -13.14 1.15 -12.31
N VAL A 150 -13.85 1.93 -11.51
CA VAL A 150 -13.44 2.26 -10.13
C VAL A 150 -13.99 1.22 -9.16
N GLY A 151 -13.15 0.77 -8.23
CA GLY A 151 -13.52 -0.15 -7.16
C GLY A 151 -14.50 0.46 -6.16
N ALA A 152 -15.09 -0.37 -5.29
CA ALA A 152 -15.99 0.10 -4.25
C ALA A 152 -15.25 0.93 -3.20
N ALA A 153 -15.87 2.03 -2.76
CA ALA A 153 -15.35 2.79 -1.62
C ALA A 153 -15.38 1.94 -0.34
N PRO A 154 -14.37 2.09 0.55
CA PRO A 154 -14.40 1.43 1.84
C PRO A 154 -15.59 1.87 2.69
N ARG A 155 -16.12 0.96 3.50
CA ARG A 155 -17.24 1.25 4.41
C ARG A 155 -16.75 2.18 5.52
N ARG A 156 -17.58 3.15 5.91
CA ARG A 156 -17.33 3.97 7.11
C ARG A 156 -17.56 3.11 8.36
N THR A 157 -16.62 3.18 9.29
CA THR A 157 -16.68 2.48 10.58
C THR A 157 -16.28 3.42 11.71
N THR A 158 -16.71 3.13 12.93
CA THR A 158 -16.23 3.86 14.12
C THR A 158 -14.77 3.54 14.43
N TRP A 159 -14.11 4.42 15.19
CA TRP A 159 -12.69 4.35 15.52
C TRP A 159 -12.30 3.12 16.33
N SER A 160 -13.13 2.73 17.30
CA SER A 160 -12.80 1.71 18.30
C SER A 160 -13.00 0.28 17.79
N GLY A 161 -12.27 -0.67 18.41
CA GLY A 161 -12.43 -2.11 18.18
C GLY A 161 -11.66 -2.67 16.98
N TRP A 162 -10.80 -1.87 16.34
CA TRP A 162 -9.96 -2.34 15.26
C TRP A 162 -8.79 -3.20 15.75
N THR A 163 -8.57 -4.32 15.08
CA THR A 163 -7.45 -5.22 15.32
C THR A 163 -6.77 -5.65 14.03
N MET A 164 -5.46 -5.88 14.10
CA MET A 164 -4.72 -6.60 13.08
C MET A 164 -4.45 -8.03 13.55
N VAL A 165 -4.63 -9.02 12.68
CA VAL A 165 -4.21 -10.40 12.92
C VAL A 165 -3.01 -10.72 12.05
N TRP A 166 -1.98 -11.28 12.67
CA TRP A 166 -0.82 -11.78 11.95
C TRP A 166 -0.23 -12.97 12.70
N ASP A 167 -0.06 -14.09 11.97
CA ASP A 167 0.48 -15.35 12.51
C ASP A 167 -0.24 -15.83 13.77
N GLY A 168 -1.58 -15.82 13.72
CA GLY A 168 -2.46 -16.18 14.85
C GLY A 168 -2.49 -15.17 16.01
N THR A 169 -1.62 -14.18 16.00
CA THR A 169 -1.54 -13.15 17.06
C THR A 169 -2.43 -11.97 16.73
N ILE A 170 -3.17 -11.48 17.74
CA ILE A 170 -4.03 -10.30 17.64
C ILE A 170 -3.28 -9.07 18.17
N TYR A 171 -3.22 -8.03 17.35
CA TYR A 171 -2.61 -6.74 17.67
C TYR A 171 -3.69 -5.66 17.67
N PRO A 172 -3.94 -4.98 18.80
CA PRO A 172 -4.90 -3.89 18.85
C PRO A 172 -4.38 -2.66 18.10
N SER A 173 -5.31 -1.75 17.73
CA SER A 173 -4.94 -0.42 17.24
C SER A 173 -3.94 0.27 18.19
N PRO A 174 -2.86 0.88 17.67
CA PRO A 174 -1.92 1.63 18.48
C PRO A 174 -2.46 3.00 18.95
N TYR A 175 -3.67 3.38 18.56
CA TYR A 175 -4.28 4.69 18.84
C TYR A 175 -5.64 4.54 19.50
N LYS A 176 -5.83 5.16 20.68
CA LYS A 176 -7.11 5.12 21.39
C LYS A 176 -8.15 6.02 20.72
N THR A 177 -7.70 7.12 20.11
CA THR A 177 -8.57 8.12 19.48
C THR A 177 -8.04 8.61 18.14
N GLU A 178 -8.93 9.21 17.34
CA GLU A 178 -8.54 9.85 16.08
C GLU A 178 -7.57 11.02 16.29
N ALA A 179 -7.73 11.77 17.38
CA ALA A 179 -6.83 12.88 17.71
C ALA A 179 -5.40 12.41 17.98
N GLU A 180 -5.23 11.29 18.70
CA GLU A 180 -3.92 10.67 18.93
C GLU A 180 -3.27 10.24 17.62
N TRP A 181 -4.03 9.60 16.73
CA TRP A 181 -3.55 9.21 15.40
C TRP A 181 -3.13 10.43 14.57
N ARG A 182 -3.94 11.50 14.52
CA ARG A 182 -3.62 12.72 13.78
C ARG A 182 -2.30 13.33 14.24
N ARG A 183 -2.06 13.41 15.56
CA ARG A 183 -0.80 13.88 16.13
C ARG A 183 0.38 13.00 15.69
N ALA A 184 0.24 11.68 15.82
CA ALA A 184 1.29 10.74 15.43
C ALA A 184 1.61 10.75 13.93
N MET A 185 0.60 10.95 13.08
CA MET A 185 0.81 11.08 11.63
C MET A 185 1.45 12.41 11.25
N ALA A 186 1.12 13.50 11.96
CA ALA A 186 1.75 14.79 11.74
C ALA A 186 3.27 14.72 11.99
N GLU A 187 3.69 14.11 13.10
CA GLU A 187 5.11 13.92 13.44
C GLU A 187 5.88 12.99 12.49
N ARG A 188 5.18 12.03 11.86
CA ARG A 188 5.81 11.05 10.94
C ARG A 188 5.91 11.55 9.50
N TRP A 189 4.98 12.40 9.07
CA TRP A 189 4.80 12.75 7.66
C TRP A 189 5.10 14.21 7.32
N TYR A 190 5.20 15.09 8.32
CA TYR A 190 5.85 16.41 8.20
C TYR A 190 7.28 16.33 8.70
#